data_AF-A0A2M9LF30-F1
#
_entry.id   AF-A0A2M9LF30-F1
#
_cell.length_a   1.000
_cell.length_b   1.000
_cell.length_c   1.000
_cell.angle_alpha   90.00
_cell.angle_beta   90.00
_cell.angle_gamma   90.00
#
_symmetry.space_group_name_H-M   'P 1'
#
loop_
_entity.id
_entity.type
_entity.pdbx_description
1 polymer ?
#
loop_
_entity_poly.entity_id
_entity_poly.type
_entity_poly.pdbx_seq_one_letter_code
_entity_poly.pdbx_strand_id
1 'polypeptide(L)'
;MEPDSTVQVTALSELSELVGHQNSIYEATVPVAVYIAGILAHPAAMTRRPYRSVPIRATLLNWLVSTAYDASDEIVDRTEHYFPGFLTHGTTLAAFRDLRPMLYRAVAPFLQDSHEDVREAAGLAALILAEHPALAQRRDHLAVHARRILDTSSDDPSRRIAWKALESWGHDVTDIEPFQEEPWDCGPHSDGRGDLEPPF
;
A
#
# COMPACT_ATOMS: atom_id res chain seq x y z
N MET A 1 18.77 17.82 -19.42
CA MET A 1 19.70 16.82 -18.89
C MET A 1 18.85 15.63 -18.49
N GLU A 2 18.95 14.50 -19.18
CA GLU A 2 18.19 13.32 -18.76
C GLU A 2 18.76 12.84 -17.42
N PRO A 3 17.90 12.59 -16.42
CA PRO A 3 18.35 12.05 -15.13
C PRO A 3 18.93 10.64 -15.33
N ASP A 4 20.06 10.36 -14.68
CA ASP A 4 20.72 9.06 -14.73
C ASP A 4 19.78 7.97 -14.17
N SER A 5 19.48 6.98 -15.01
CA SER A 5 18.63 5.84 -14.65
C SER A 5 19.16 5.06 -13.45
N THR A 6 20.48 5.07 -13.23
CA THR A 6 21.13 4.41 -12.08
C THR A 6 20.76 5.12 -10.79
N VAL A 7 20.84 6.46 -10.78
CA VAL A 7 20.46 7.29 -9.63
C VAL A 7 18.97 7.13 -9.30
N GLN A 8 18.10 7.03 -10.32
CA GLN A 8 16.66 6.80 -10.11
C GLN A 8 16.35 5.42 -9.52
N VAL A 9 17.07 4.39 -9.96
CA VAL A 9 16.92 3.03 -9.42
C VAL A 9 17.39 2.99 -7.97
N THR A 10 18.58 3.52 -7.67
CA THR A 10 19.13 3.60 -6.31
C THR A 10 18.21 4.37 -5.38
N ALA A 11 17.76 5.57 -5.78
CA ALA A 11 16.86 6.37 -4.95
C ALA A 11 15.53 5.67 -4.65
N LEU A 12 15.02 4.83 -5.55
CA LEU A 12 13.81 4.08 -5.27
C LEU A 12 14.06 2.80 -4.46
N SER A 13 15.19 2.13 -4.65
CA SER A 13 15.61 1.05 -3.74
C SER A 13 15.74 1.57 -2.31
N GLU A 14 16.39 2.74 -2.14
CA GLU A 14 16.48 3.43 -0.85
C GLU A 14 15.11 3.83 -0.30
N LEU A 15 14.17 4.27 -1.14
CA LEU A 15 12.80 4.59 -0.70
C LEU A 15 12.05 3.34 -0.19
N SER A 16 12.27 2.19 -0.81
CA SER A 16 11.70 0.91 -0.39
C SER A 16 12.37 0.38 0.89
N GLU A 17 13.69 0.51 1.01
CA GLU A 17 14.47 -0.02 2.14
C GLU A 17 14.43 0.90 3.38
N LEU A 18 14.39 2.23 3.21
CA LEU A 18 14.49 3.20 4.30
C LEU A 18 13.13 3.64 4.88
N VAL A 19 12.03 3.50 4.12
CA VAL A 19 10.71 4.06 4.51
C VAL A 19 9.60 3.00 4.54
N GLY A 20 9.90 1.74 4.21
CA GLY A 20 8.93 0.63 4.20
C GLY A 20 9.38 -0.62 4.97
N HIS A 21 10.44 -0.55 5.77
CA HIS A 21 10.96 -1.73 6.47
C HIS A 21 10.07 -2.11 7.67
N GLN A 22 9.58 -3.35 7.70
CA GLN A 22 8.88 -4.00 8.84
C GLN A 22 7.52 -3.40 9.27
N ASN A 23 6.60 -3.16 8.34
CA ASN A 23 5.22 -2.71 8.66
C ASN A 23 5.17 -1.50 9.62
N SER A 24 6.20 -0.66 9.60
CA SER A 24 6.40 0.39 10.58
C SER A 24 6.33 1.75 9.88
N ILE A 25 5.41 2.60 10.35
CA ILE A 25 5.28 3.97 9.87
C ILE A 25 6.22 4.88 10.67
N TYR A 26 7.34 5.25 10.06
CA TYR A 26 8.31 6.18 10.62
C TYR A 26 7.88 7.63 10.44
N GLU A 27 8.41 8.56 11.25
CA GLU A 27 8.15 10.01 11.14
C GLU A 27 8.36 10.54 9.70
N ALA A 28 9.32 9.98 8.97
CA ALA A 28 9.61 10.32 7.58
C ALA A 28 8.53 9.86 6.57
N THR A 29 7.64 8.95 6.94
CA THR A 29 6.64 8.37 6.03
C THR A 29 5.66 9.43 5.52
N VAL A 30 5.20 10.31 6.42
CA VAL A 30 4.27 11.40 6.10
C VAL A 30 4.87 12.37 5.06
N PRO A 31 6.06 12.97 5.27
CA PRO A 31 6.65 13.86 4.28
C PRO A 31 7.00 13.15 2.97
N VAL A 32 7.40 11.86 3.00
CA VAL A 32 7.65 11.08 1.78
C VAL A 32 6.36 10.86 1.00
N ALA A 33 5.25 10.52 1.65
CA ALA A 33 3.97 10.34 0.98
C ALA A 33 3.47 11.63 0.32
N VAL A 34 3.64 12.78 0.99
CA VAL A 34 3.33 14.10 0.42
C VAL A 34 4.22 14.40 -0.78
N TYR A 35 5.52 14.13 -0.68
CA TYR A 35 6.47 14.33 -1.78
C TYR A 35 6.09 13.46 -3.00
N ILE A 36 5.83 12.17 -2.78
CA ILE A 36 5.40 11.24 -3.83
C ILE A 36 4.13 11.75 -4.51
N ALA A 37 3.12 12.14 -3.73
CA ALA A 37 1.88 12.70 -4.26
C ALA A 37 2.13 13.91 -5.18
N GLY A 38 3.10 14.76 -4.83
CA GLY A 38 3.51 15.91 -5.64
C GLY A 38 4.21 15.55 -6.96
N ILE A 39 4.90 14.40 -7.03
CA ILE A 39 5.68 14.01 -8.22
C ILE A 39 5.00 12.96 -9.12
N LEU A 40 3.88 12.36 -8.71
CA LEU A 40 3.20 11.32 -9.51
C LEU A 40 2.85 11.79 -10.94
N ALA A 41 2.44 13.05 -11.08
CA ALA A 41 2.10 13.66 -12.37
C ALA A 41 3.32 14.14 -13.18
N HIS A 42 4.52 14.12 -12.58
CA HIS A 42 5.72 14.59 -13.25
C HIS A 42 6.05 13.67 -14.45
N PRO A 43 6.42 14.21 -15.63
CA PRO A 43 6.71 13.40 -16.82
C PRO A 43 7.79 12.34 -16.59
N ALA A 44 8.81 12.66 -15.79
CA ALA A 44 9.87 11.70 -15.45
C ALA A 44 9.37 10.46 -14.67
N ALA A 45 8.17 10.50 -14.07
CA ALA A 45 7.58 9.32 -13.46
C ALA A 45 7.18 8.26 -14.52
N MET A 46 7.08 8.63 -15.80
CA MET A 46 6.86 7.66 -16.89
C MET A 46 8.14 7.00 -17.41
N THR A 47 9.30 7.41 -16.92
CA THR A 47 10.56 6.72 -17.24
C THR A 47 10.47 5.26 -16.82
N ARG A 48 10.78 4.35 -17.75
CA ARG A 48 10.81 2.91 -17.48
C ARG A 48 12.11 2.54 -16.77
N ARG A 49 12.05 1.59 -15.84
CA ARG A 49 13.26 1.08 -15.20
C ARG A 49 14.09 0.25 -16.19
N PRO A 50 15.43 0.26 -16.10
CA PRO A 50 16.29 -0.54 -16.97
C PRO A 50 16.06 -2.07 -16.87
N TYR A 51 15.58 -2.56 -15.72
CA TYR A 51 15.47 -4.00 -15.39
C TYR A 51 14.04 -4.51 -15.22
N ARG A 52 13.06 -3.61 -15.20
CA ARG A 52 11.64 -3.94 -15.26
C ARG A 52 11.02 -2.92 -16.19
N SER A 53 10.32 -3.34 -17.23
CA SER A 53 9.65 -2.46 -18.20
C SER A 53 8.45 -1.70 -17.61
N VAL A 54 8.48 -1.42 -16.31
CA VAL A 54 7.46 -0.79 -15.49
C VAL A 54 7.84 0.67 -15.28
N PRO A 55 6.90 1.62 -15.47
CA PRO A 55 7.13 3.04 -15.19
C PRO A 55 7.46 3.27 -13.71
N ILE A 56 8.33 4.25 -13.42
CA ILE A 56 8.62 4.69 -12.05
C ILE A 56 7.32 5.03 -11.29
N ARG A 57 6.34 5.61 -11.97
CA ARG A 57 5.02 5.95 -11.42
C ARG A 57 4.32 4.74 -10.81
N ALA A 58 4.31 3.59 -11.48
CA ALA A 58 3.71 2.38 -10.93
C ALA A 58 4.45 1.94 -9.66
N THR A 59 5.78 2.08 -9.64
CA THR A 59 6.54 1.76 -8.44
C THR A 59 6.26 2.70 -7.27
N LEU A 60 6.11 4.00 -7.53
CA LEU A 60 5.72 4.99 -6.52
C LEU A 60 4.30 4.74 -5.99
N LEU A 61 3.38 4.35 -6.86
CA LEU A 61 2.02 3.97 -6.48
C LEU A 61 2.02 2.68 -5.64
N ASN A 62 2.81 1.68 -6.01
CA ASN A 62 2.95 0.45 -5.21
C ASN A 62 3.56 0.71 -3.83
N TRP A 63 4.51 1.65 -3.73
CA TRP A 63 4.97 2.11 -2.42
C TRP A 63 3.81 2.71 -1.62
N LEU A 64 2.99 3.58 -2.22
CA LEU A 64 1.80 4.12 -1.56
C LEU A 64 0.79 3.04 -1.17
N VAL A 65 0.61 1.99 -2.00
CA VAL A 65 -0.25 0.83 -1.66
C VAL A 65 0.27 0.17 -0.39
N SER A 66 1.56 -0.17 -0.34
CA SER A 66 2.17 -0.84 0.81
C SER A 66 2.00 0.00 2.08
N THR A 67 2.39 1.28 2.04
CA THR A 67 2.30 2.17 3.20
C THR A 67 0.86 2.43 3.62
N ALA A 68 -0.06 2.60 2.66
CA ALA A 68 -1.47 2.79 2.98
C ALA A 68 -2.09 1.53 3.58
N TYR A 69 -1.66 0.34 3.13
CA TYR A 69 -2.10 -0.93 3.68
C TYR A 69 -1.63 -1.13 5.12
N ASP A 70 -0.39 -0.79 5.43
CA ASP A 70 0.12 -0.78 6.82
C ASP A 70 -0.68 0.21 7.70
N ALA A 71 -1.23 1.26 7.09
CA ALA A 71 -2.10 2.22 7.74
C ALA A 71 -3.60 1.89 7.62
N SER A 72 -3.99 0.73 7.08
CA SER A 72 -5.39 0.35 6.83
C SER A 72 -6.18 0.15 8.11
N ASP A 73 -7.51 0.26 8.02
CA ASP A 73 -8.42 0.02 9.15
C ASP A 73 -8.23 -1.41 9.70
N GLU A 74 -8.01 -2.41 8.84
CA GLU A 74 -7.71 -3.79 9.26
C GLU A 74 -6.45 -3.89 10.13
N ILE A 75 -5.33 -3.32 9.66
CA ILE A 75 -4.05 -3.40 10.37
C ILE A 75 -4.13 -2.60 11.68
N VAL A 76 -4.82 -1.46 11.66
CA VAL A 76 -5.09 -0.63 12.83
C VAL A 76 -5.93 -1.38 13.87
N ASP A 77 -7.06 -1.95 13.47
CA ASP A 77 -7.96 -2.67 14.38
C ASP A 77 -7.25 -3.89 14.99
N ARG A 78 -6.46 -4.61 14.18
CA ARG A 78 -5.61 -5.71 14.66
C ARG A 78 -4.57 -5.22 15.66
N THR A 79 -3.89 -4.11 15.36
CA THR A 79 -2.84 -3.56 16.24
C THR A 79 -3.42 -3.12 17.57
N GLU A 80 -4.55 -2.41 17.56
CA GLU A 80 -5.25 -1.97 18.77
C GLU A 80 -5.77 -3.16 19.60
N HIS A 81 -6.18 -4.26 18.95
CA HIS A 81 -6.59 -5.49 19.65
C HIS A 81 -5.46 -6.09 20.50
N TYR A 82 -4.23 -6.12 19.97
CA TYR A 82 -3.07 -6.68 20.68
C TYR A 82 -2.34 -5.64 21.55
N PHE A 83 -2.39 -4.36 21.18
CA PHE A 83 -1.70 -3.25 21.84
C PHE A 83 -2.62 -2.02 22.02
N PRO A 84 -3.56 -2.05 22.98
CA PRO A 84 -4.50 -0.95 23.19
C PRO A 84 -3.81 0.38 23.49
N GLY A 85 -4.26 1.46 22.85
CA GLY A 85 -3.75 2.82 23.03
C GLY A 85 -2.51 3.15 22.20
N PHE A 86 -2.01 2.21 21.38
CA PHE A 86 -0.87 2.45 20.50
C PHE A 86 -1.17 3.56 19.46
N LEU A 87 -2.44 3.76 19.12
CA LEU A 87 -2.88 4.64 18.02
C LEU A 87 -3.55 5.94 18.47
N THR A 88 -3.17 6.44 19.65
CA THR A 88 -3.66 7.74 20.15
C THR A 88 -3.37 8.90 19.18
N HIS A 89 -4.19 9.95 19.26
CA HIS A 89 -4.05 11.14 18.40
C HIS A 89 -2.66 11.77 18.55
N GLY A 90 -2.06 12.18 17.43
CA GLY A 90 -0.70 12.75 17.39
C GLY A 90 0.39 11.75 17.04
N THR A 91 0.06 10.46 16.88
CA THR A 91 0.98 9.46 16.32
C THR A 91 1.19 9.67 14.82
N THR A 92 2.34 9.23 14.31
CA THR A 92 2.66 9.30 12.87
C THR A 92 1.63 8.55 12.02
N LEU A 93 1.10 7.43 12.51
CA LEU A 93 0.07 6.66 11.83
C LEU A 93 -1.26 7.45 11.72
N ALA A 94 -1.70 8.12 12.79
CA ALA A 94 -2.87 8.99 12.73
C ALA A 94 -2.68 10.12 11.71
N ALA A 95 -1.52 10.79 11.73
CA ALA A 95 -1.20 11.85 10.78
C ALA A 95 -1.18 11.37 9.32
N PHE A 96 -0.67 10.15 9.04
CA PHE A 96 -0.73 9.56 7.71
C PHE A 96 -2.17 9.29 7.27
N ARG A 97 -3.02 8.75 8.15
CA ARG A 97 -4.43 8.46 7.85
C ARG A 97 -5.23 9.72 7.52
N ASP A 98 -4.91 10.85 8.16
CA ASP A 98 -5.51 12.15 7.85
C ASP A 98 -5.15 12.67 6.45
N LEU A 99 -4.04 12.20 5.86
CA LEU A 99 -3.66 12.54 4.48
C LEU A 99 -4.46 11.77 3.41
N ARG A 100 -5.24 10.74 3.78
CA ARG A 100 -5.93 9.88 2.81
C ARG A 100 -6.73 10.66 1.75
N PRO A 101 -7.53 11.71 2.09
CA PRO A 101 -8.23 12.50 1.09
C PRO A 101 -7.32 13.30 0.16
N MET A 102 -6.15 13.74 0.63
CA MET A 102 -5.17 14.44 -0.20
C MET A 102 -4.48 13.46 -1.15
N LEU A 103 -4.00 12.32 -0.62
CA LEU A 103 -3.38 11.27 -1.41
C LEU A 103 -4.32 10.72 -2.49
N TYR A 104 -5.60 10.54 -2.16
CA TYR A 104 -6.61 10.10 -3.12
C TYR A 104 -6.73 11.05 -4.30
N ARG A 105 -6.71 12.37 -4.08
CA ARG A 105 -6.75 13.37 -5.17
C ARG A 105 -5.53 13.27 -6.08
N ALA A 106 -4.36 12.95 -5.52
CA ALA A 106 -3.15 12.75 -6.29
C ALA A 106 -3.17 11.44 -7.09
N VAL A 107 -3.77 10.38 -6.55
CA VAL A 107 -3.85 9.05 -7.19
C VAL A 107 -4.96 8.97 -8.25
N ALA A 108 -6.10 9.62 -8.03
CA ALA A 108 -7.30 9.49 -8.85
C ALA A 108 -7.09 9.67 -10.37
N PRO A 109 -6.25 10.59 -10.87
CA PRO A 109 -5.99 10.74 -12.31
C PRO A 109 -5.44 9.46 -12.97
N PHE A 110 -4.79 8.58 -12.22
CA PHE A 110 -4.13 7.38 -12.73
C PHE A 110 -5.03 6.14 -12.75
N LEU A 111 -6.27 6.24 -12.24
CA LEU A 111 -7.27 5.17 -12.29
C LEU A 111 -7.65 4.75 -13.72
N GLN A 112 -7.37 5.60 -14.71
CA GLN A 112 -7.60 5.34 -16.14
C GLN A 112 -6.29 5.46 -16.94
N ASP A 113 -5.12 5.27 -16.30
CA ASP A 113 -3.85 5.32 -17.00
C ASP A 113 -3.79 4.22 -18.09
N SER A 114 -3.17 4.59 -19.21
CA SER A 114 -2.92 3.68 -20.34
C SER A 114 -2.04 2.49 -19.94
N HIS A 115 -1.12 2.68 -18.99
CA HIS A 115 -0.23 1.62 -18.53
C HIS A 115 -0.93 0.78 -17.47
N GLU A 116 -0.96 -0.53 -17.67
CA GLU A 116 -1.66 -1.48 -16.80
C GLU A 116 -1.15 -1.45 -15.36
N ASP A 117 0.17 -1.59 -15.15
CA ASP A 117 0.76 -1.54 -13.79
C ASP A 117 0.44 -0.23 -13.05
N VAL A 118 0.38 0.90 -13.76
CA VAL A 118 0.05 2.20 -13.15
C VAL A 118 -1.41 2.22 -12.73
N ARG A 119 -2.29 1.73 -13.62
CA ARG A 119 -3.74 1.70 -13.41
C ARG A 119 -4.12 0.76 -12.28
N GLU A 120 -3.51 -0.41 -12.20
CA GLU A 120 -3.72 -1.38 -11.12
C GLU A 120 -3.25 -0.82 -9.78
N ALA A 121 -2.00 -0.34 -9.71
CA ALA A 121 -1.45 0.25 -8.49
C ALA A 121 -2.26 1.47 -8.00
N ALA A 122 -2.72 2.32 -8.92
CA ALA A 122 -3.60 3.43 -8.60
C ALA A 122 -4.97 2.96 -8.07
N GLY A 123 -5.52 1.88 -8.65
CA GLY A 123 -6.74 1.24 -8.18
C GLY A 123 -6.60 0.78 -6.74
N LEU A 124 -5.59 -0.06 -6.45
CA LEU A 124 -5.32 -0.57 -5.11
C LEU A 124 -5.13 0.55 -4.08
N ALA A 125 -4.30 1.55 -4.42
CA ALA A 125 -4.09 2.68 -3.52
C ALA A 125 -5.40 3.42 -3.25
N ALA A 126 -6.20 3.70 -4.29
CA ALA A 126 -7.47 4.37 -4.13
C ALA A 126 -8.47 3.59 -3.27
N LEU A 127 -8.47 2.25 -3.35
CA LEU A 127 -9.33 1.40 -2.51
C LEU A 127 -9.01 1.56 -1.03
N ILE A 128 -7.72 1.44 -0.66
CA ILE A 128 -7.29 1.56 0.73
C ILE A 128 -7.52 2.98 1.26
N LEU A 129 -7.20 4.00 0.45
CA LEU A 129 -7.41 5.40 0.84
C LEU A 129 -8.91 5.69 1.10
N ALA A 130 -9.82 5.04 0.36
CA ALA A 130 -11.27 5.24 0.47
C ALA A 130 -11.92 4.62 1.72
N GLU A 131 -11.15 3.94 2.57
CA GLU A 131 -11.53 3.63 3.94
C GLU A 131 -11.85 4.92 4.72
N HIS A 132 -11.15 6.03 4.43
CA HIS A 132 -11.42 7.31 5.07
C HIS A 132 -12.87 7.80 4.82
N PRO A 133 -13.64 8.18 5.86
CA PRO A 133 -15.05 8.54 5.72
C PRO A 133 -15.34 9.66 4.71
N ALA A 134 -14.45 10.67 4.61
CA ALA A 134 -14.58 11.75 3.62
C ALA A 134 -14.57 11.28 2.15
N LEU A 135 -14.15 10.04 1.87
CA LEU A 135 -14.12 9.42 0.55
C LEU A 135 -15.25 8.40 0.35
N ALA A 136 -16.19 8.25 1.29
CA ALA A 136 -17.27 7.28 1.19
C ALA A 136 -18.10 7.41 -0.09
N GLN A 137 -18.33 8.64 -0.57
CA GLN A 137 -19.05 8.92 -1.83
C GLN A 137 -18.32 8.42 -3.09
N ARG A 138 -17.06 7.99 -2.98
CA ARG A 138 -16.26 7.46 -4.09
C ARG A 138 -16.31 5.95 -4.19
N ARG A 139 -16.80 5.25 -3.16
CA ARG A 139 -16.76 3.78 -3.04
C ARG A 139 -17.50 3.09 -4.18
N ASP A 140 -18.69 3.57 -4.54
CA ASP A 140 -19.46 3.03 -5.68
C ASP A 140 -18.69 3.10 -7.00
N HIS A 141 -18.01 4.21 -7.26
CA HIS A 141 -17.17 4.35 -8.45
C HIS A 141 -15.93 3.46 -8.38
N LEU A 142 -15.33 3.33 -7.20
CA LEU A 142 -14.17 2.47 -6.98
C LEU A 142 -14.50 0.97 -7.03
N ALA A 143 -15.74 0.57 -6.79
CA ALA A 143 -16.18 -0.82 -6.92
C ALA A 143 -15.92 -1.39 -8.33
N VAL A 144 -16.07 -0.56 -9.37
CA VAL A 144 -15.74 -0.94 -10.75
C VAL A 144 -14.25 -1.27 -10.91
N HIS A 145 -13.38 -0.52 -10.22
CA HIS A 145 -11.95 -0.78 -10.22
C HIS A 145 -11.59 -2.03 -9.41
N ALA A 146 -12.23 -2.23 -8.26
CA ALA A 146 -12.04 -3.44 -7.46
C ALA A 146 -12.45 -4.70 -8.22
N ARG A 147 -13.62 -4.70 -8.88
CA ARG A 147 -14.05 -5.85 -9.70
C ARG A 147 -13.06 -6.13 -10.84
N ARG A 148 -12.58 -5.09 -11.53
CA ARG A 148 -11.55 -5.25 -12.56
C ARG A 148 -10.28 -5.92 -12.00
N ILE A 149 -9.80 -5.49 -10.83
CA ILE A 149 -8.61 -6.09 -10.19
C ILE A 149 -8.85 -7.58 -9.90
N LEU A 150 -10.04 -7.94 -9.40
CA LEU A 150 -10.40 -9.33 -9.14
C LEU A 150 -10.48 -10.18 -10.41
N ASP A 151 -10.83 -9.58 -11.54
CA ASP A 151 -10.91 -10.27 -12.83
C ASP A 151 -9.54 -10.41 -13.51
N THR A 152 -8.65 -9.42 -13.36
CA THR A 152 -7.41 -9.33 -14.15
C THR A 152 -6.13 -9.62 -13.38
N SER A 153 -6.09 -9.33 -12.07
CA SER A 153 -4.87 -9.46 -11.29
C SER A 153 -4.58 -10.92 -10.97
N SER A 154 -3.33 -11.32 -11.18
CA SER A 154 -2.79 -12.62 -10.76
C SER A 154 -2.12 -12.56 -9.37
N ASP A 155 -2.11 -11.39 -8.72
CA ASP A 155 -1.50 -11.19 -7.42
C ASP A 155 -2.53 -11.36 -6.30
N ASP A 156 -2.39 -12.40 -5.49
CA ASP A 156 -3.33 -12.73 -4.41
C ASP A 156 -3.50 -11.59 -3.38
N PRO A 157 -2.44 -10.89 -2.92
CA PRO A 157 -2.58 -9.70 -2.10
C PRO A 157 -3.46 -8.60 -2.72
N SER A 158 -3.23 -8.28 -4.01
CA SER A 158 -4.01 -7.28 -4.75
C SER A 158 -5.49 -7.67 -4.85
N ARG A 159 -5.76 -8.94 -5.15
CA ARG A 159 -7.12 -9.49 -5.17
C ARG A 159 -7.76 -9.43 -3.78
N ARG A 160 -7.03 -9.76 -2.71
CA ARG A 160 -7.53 -9.68 -1.33
C ARG A 160 -7.93 -8.25 -0.94
N ILE A 161 -7.11 -7.25 -1.27
CA ILE A 161 -7.44 -5.83 -1.03
C ILE A 161 -8.75 -5.46 -1.73
N ALA A 162 -8.88 -5.84 -3.02
CA ALA A 162 -10.09 -5.56 -3.79
C ALA A 162 -11.34 -6.25 -3.24
N TRP A 163 -11.22 -7.52 -2.84
CA TRP A 163 -12.31 -8.27 -2.23
C TRP A 163 -12.77 -7.65 -0.91
N LYS A 164 -11.83 -7.37 0.01
CA LYS A 164 -12.13 -6.75 1.32
C LYS A 164 -12.76 -5.37 1.18
N ALA A 165 -12.29 -4.56 0.22
CA ALA A 165 -12.88 -3.26 -0.07
C ALA A 165 -14.37 -3.41 -0.48
N LEU A 166 -14.67 -4.31 -1.43
CA LEU A 166 -16.05 -4.56 -1.86
C LEU A 166 -16.93 -5.07 -0.72
N GLU A 167 -16.45 -6.06 0.04
CA GLU A 167 -17.17 -6.63 1.19
C GLU A 167 -17.50 -5.55 2.23
N SER A 168 -16.49 -4.77 2.65
CA SER A 168 -16.66 -3.72 3.66
C SER A 168 -17.62 -2.59 3.23
N TRP A 169 -17.79 -2.38 1.93
CA TRP A 169 -18.70 -1.37 1.38
C TRP A 169 -20.09 -1.94 1.05
N GLY A 170 -20.31 -3.24 1.28
CA GLY A 170 -21.59 -3.91 1.06
C GLY A 170 -21.88 -4.25 -0.40
N HIS A 171 -20.85 -4.32 -1.25
CA HIS A 171 -20.99 -4.81 -2.63
C HIS A 171 -20.95 -6.34 -2.67
N ASP A 172 -21.63 -6.92 -3.66
CA ASP A 172 -21.74 -8.37 -3.79
C ASP A 172 -20.42 -9.03 -4.22
N VAL A 173 -19.92 -9.89 -3.33
CA VAL A 173 -18.70 -10.69 -3.51
C VAL A 173 -18.97 -12.19 -3.53
N THR A 174 -20.23 -12.63 -3.60
CA THR A 174 -20.62 -14.05 -3.45
C THR A 174 -20.09 -14.98 -4.55
N ASP A 175 -19.82 -14.44 -5.74
CA ASP A 175 -19.21 -15.18 -6.86
C ASP A 175 -17.68 -15.35 -6.72
N ILE A 176 -17.08 -14.85 -5.64
CA ILE A 176 -15.63 -14.89 -5.40
C ILE A 176 -15.36 -15.77 -4.19
N GLU A 177 -14.52 -16.79 -4.36
CA GLU A 177 -14.11 -17.65 -3.24
C GLU A 177 -13.52 -16.79 -2.11
N PRO A 178 -14.01 -16.97 -0.86
CA PRO A 178 -13.51 -16.19 0.26
C PRO A 178 -12.03 -16.49 0.49
N PHE A 179 -11.21 -15.46 0.64
CA PHE A 179 -9.82 -15.62 1.03
C PHE A 179 -9.76 -16.20 2.43
N GLN A 180 -9.19 -17.39 2.58
CA GLN A 180 -8.94 -17.99 3.89
C GLN A 180 -7.88 -17.16 4.61
N GLU A 181 -8.21 -16.60 5.76
CA GLU A 181 -7.19 -16.05 6.65
C GLU A 181 -6.44 -17.21 7.29
N GLU A 182 -5.21 -17.48 6.86
CA GLU A 182 -4.32 -18.31 7.66
C GLU A 182 -4.11 -17.60 9.02
N PRO A 183 -4.40 -18.27 10.14
CA PRO A 183 -4.08 -17.73 11.45
C PRO A 183 -2.58 -17.44 11.48
N TRP A 184 -2.21 -16.25 11.92
CA TRP A 184 -0.83 -15.96 12.26
C TRP A 184 -0.46 -16.88 13.42
N ASP A 185 0.21 -17.99 13.11
CA ASP A 185 0.81 -18.84 14.12
C ASP A 185 1.97 -18.03 14.69
N CYS A 186 1.71 -17.30 15.77
CA CYS A 186 2.75 -16.88 16.70
C CYS A 186 3.29 -18.15 17.37
N GLY A 187 3.95 -19.01 16.59
CA GLY A 187 4.77 -20.08 17.10
C GLY A 187 5.71 -19.49 18.15
N PRO A 188 6.03 -20.25 19.20
CA PRO A 188 6.76 -19.72 20.35
C PRO A 188 7.99 -19.00 19.82
N HIS A 189 8.08 -17.71 20.14
CA HIS A 189 9.28 -16.93 19.90
C HIS A 189 10.46 -17.78 20.35
N SER A 190 11.31 -18.19 19.40
CA SER A 190 12.54 -18.88 19.73
C SER A 190 13.33 -17.88 20.56
N ASP A 191 13.27 -18.06 21.87
CA ASP A 191 14.09 -17.37 22.83
C ASP A 191 15.51 -17.74 22.47
N GLY A 192 16.25 -16.79 21.89
CA GLY A 192 17.61 -16.96 21.35
C GLY A 192 18.64 -17.38 22.40
N ARG A 193 18.47 -18.59 22.94
CA ARG A 193 19.30 -19.33 23.88
C ARG A 193 19.28 -20.79 23.45
N GLY A 194 19.75 -21.04 22.24
CA GLY A 194 20.14 -22.35 21.77
C GLY A 194 21.46 -22.20 21.04
N ASP A 195 22.50 -22.85 21.56
CA ASP A 195 23.70 -23.26 20.84
C ASP A 195 24.84 -22.24 20.68
N LEU A 196 25.39 -21.83 21.82
CA LEU A 196 26.83 -21.54 21.93
C LEU A 196 27.44 -22.48 22.99
N GLU A 197 27.60 -23.75 22.63
CA GLU A 197 28.52 -24.64 23.34
C GLU A 197 29.62 -25.07 22.36
N PRO A 198 30.87 -24.57 22.52
CA PRO A 198 31.97 -24.94 21.66
C PRO A 198 32.53 -26.31 22.06
N PRO A 199 32.93 -27.17 21.10
CA PRO A 199 33.50 -28.47 21.42
C PRO A 199 34.93 -28.30 21.95
N PHE A 200 35.25 -29.06 23.01
CA PHE A 200 36.62 -29.33 23.47
C PHE A 200 37.37 -30.23 22.48
#